data_AF-A0A2G6R255-F1
#
_entry.id   AF-A0A2G6R255-F1
#
_cell.length_a   1.000
_cell.length_b   1.000
_cell.length_c   1.000
_cell.angle_alpha   90.00
_cell.angle_beta   90.00
_cell.angle_gamma   90.00
#
_symmetry.space_group_name_H-M   'P 1'
#
loop_
_entity.id
_entity.type
_entity.pdbx_description
1 polymer ?
#
loop_
_entity_poly.entity_id
_entity_poly.type
_entity_poly.pdbx_seq_one_letter_code
_entity_poly.pdbx_strand_id
1 'polypeptide(L)'
;MTDNSFSQGDWIKTNSVEGTVVDIRMRTTRIRTFDNGMITIPNSQLANTPIINWSKRKFGRRIKMSIGITYESKMSDIKKLKDDIDQMLRAHKNIATSVNINIKKGKAFEITKKEDLLGIKNTLLVYIDELAGSSINILVYCFSKSPVWEDWLDTKEDVILKIAKLVEKNNCEFAYPTQAITIKNPEELFNTTKEIKE
;
A
#
# COMPACT_ATOMS: atom_id res chain seq x y z
N MET A 1 12.46 11.26 -33.79
CA MET A 1 12.30 10.16 -32.83
C MET A 1 11.77 10.75 -31.54
N THR A 2 10.44 10.90 -31.44
CA THR A 2 9.77 11.38 -30.23
C THR A 2 9.58 10.19 -29.30
N ASP A 3 10.25 10.23 -28.15
CA ASP A 3 9.99 9.30 -27.05
C ASP A 3 8.60 9.64 -26.48
N ASN A 4 7.60 8.80 -26.79
CA ASN A 4 6.21 8.98 -26.32
C ASN A 4 6.04 8.52 -24.85
N SER A 5 6.90 9.03 -23.98
CA SER A 5 6.90 8.73 -22.56
C SER A 5 5.64 9.26 -21.86
N PHE A 6 5.14 10.45 -22.25
CA PHE A 6 3.91 11.05 -21.76
C PHE A 6 3.24 11.94 -22.82
N SER A 7 1.94 12.15 -22.69
CA SER A 7 1.11 13.01 -23.55
C SER A 7 0.44 14.12 -22.75
N GLN A 8 -0.11 15.11 -23.45
CA GLN A 8 -0.94 16.14 -22.82
C GLN A 8 -2.13 15.49 -22.11
N GLY A 9 -2.39 15.89 -20.87
CA GLY A 9 -3.42 15.29 -20.01
C GLY A 9 -2.93 14.14 -19.13
N ASP A 10 -1.69 13.65 -19.32
CA ASP A 10 -1.15 12.61 -18.45
C ASP A 10 -0.78 13.16 -17.07
N TRP A 11 -1.08 12.40 -16.01
CA TRP A 11 -0.54 12.64 -14.68
C TRP A 11 0.84 12.01 -14.59
N ILE A 12 1.84 12.87 -14.42
CA ILE A 12 3.24 12.47 -14.26
C ILE A 12 3.77 12.84 -12.87
N LYS A 13 4.68 12.02 -12.37
CA LYS A 13 5.46 12.27 -11.17
C LYS A 13 6.93 12.12 -11.50
N THR A 14 7.72 13.13 -11.17
CA THR A 14 9.17 13.11 -11.21
C THR A 14 9.71 13.25 -9.78
N ASN A 15 11.03 13.30 -9.62
CA ASN A 15 11.65 13.47 -8.31
C ASN A 15 11.28 14.80 -7.62
N SER A 16 10.94 15.83 -8.40
CA SER A 16 10.74 17.18 -7.88
C SER A 16 9.32 17.71 -8.08
N VAL A 17 8.55 17.15 -9.02
CA VAL A 17 7.22 17.65 -9.36
C VAL A 17 6.22 16.53 -9.56
N GLU A 18 4.96 16.82 -9.26
CA GLU A 18 3.85 15.91 -9.45
C GLU A 18 2.63 16.67 -9.93
N GLY A 19 2.01 16.22 -11.01
CA GLY A 19 0.84 16.88 -11.57
C GLY A 19 0.47 16.44 -12.98
N THR A 20 -0.56 17.07 -13.53
CA THR A 20 -1.10 16.80 -14.85
C THR A 20 -0.44 17.68 -15.91
N VAL A 21 0.02 17.08 -17.00
CA VAL A 21 0.62 17.81 -18.13
C VAL A 21 -0.46 18.63 -18.83
N VAL A 22 -0.32 19.96 -18.82
CA VAL A 22 -1.25 20.87 -19.47
C VAL A 22 -0.86 21.16 -20.90
N ASP A 23 0.43 21.36 -21.17
CA ASP A 23 0.94 21.74 -22.50
C ASP A 23 2.40 21.29 -22.65
N ILE A 24 2.76 20.82 -23.85
CA ILE A 24 4.12 20.38 -24.20
C ILE A 24 4.60 21.26 -25.37
N ARG A 25 5.62 22.07 -25.11
CA ARG A 25 6.28 22.91 -26.12
C ARG A 25 7.64 22.34 -26.47
N MET A 26 8.29 22.92 -27.47
CA MET A 26 9.62 22.50 -27.94
C MET A 26 10.68 22.48 -26.83
N ARG A 27 10.64 23.44 -25.90
CA ARG A 27 11.66 23.60 -24.83
C ARG A 27 11.14 23.39 -23.43
N THR A 28 9.84 23.56 -23.21
CA THR A 28 9.25 23.55 -21.88
C THR A 28 7.96 22.76 -21.87
N THR A 29 7.71 22.10 -20.75
CA THR A 29 6.45 21.43 -20.44
C THR A 29 5.81 22.16 -19.26
N ARG A 30 4.51 22.43 -19.38
CA ARG A 30 3.72 23.04 -18.31
C ARG A 30 2.92 21.94 -17.61
N ILE A 31 3.07 21.84 -16.30
CA ILE A 31 2.44 20.85 -15.45
C ILE A 31 1.61 21.58 -14.40
N ARG A 32 0.37 21.15 -14.21
CA ARG A 32 -0.50 21.65 -13.14
C ARG A 32 -0.45 20.71 -11.96
N THR A 33 -0.03 21.22 -10.80
CA THR A 33 0.02 20.46 -9.55
C THR A 33 -1.39 20.23 -8.99
N PHE A 34 -1.50 19.34 -8.00
CA PHE A 34 -2.74 19.11 -7.28
C PHE A 34 -3.22 20.32 -6.47
N ASP A 35 -2.28 21.18 -6.04
CA ASP A 35 -2.57 22.49 -5.44
C ASP A 35 -2.95 23.55 -6.49
N ASN A 36 -3.26 23.12 -7.72
CA ASN A 36 -3.61 23.96 -8.87
C ASN A 36 -2.52 24.97 -9.29
N GLY A 37 -1.27 24.77 -8.84
CA GLY A 37 -0.12 25.57 -9.26
C GLY A 37 0.37 25.20 -10.66
N MET A 38 0.82 26.17 -11.44
CA MET A 38 1.40 25.93 -12.77
C MET A 38 2.92 25.92 -12.69
N ILE A 39 3.54 24.76 -12.92
CA ILE A 39 4.99 24.60 -12.99
C ILE A 39 5.41 24.54 -14.45
N THR A 40 6.46 25.29 -14.80
CA THR A 40 7.09 25.22 -16.12
C THR A 40 8.45 24.56 -15.98
N ILE A 41 8.69 23.47 -16.71
CA ILE A 41 9.92 22.67 -16.61
C ILE A 41 10.60 22.59 -17.98
N PRO A 42 11.91 22.80 -18.07
CA PRO A 42 12.66 22.54 -19.28
C PRO A 42 12.61 21.05 -19.68
N ASN A 43 12.41 20.76 -20.96
CA ASN A 43 12.35 19.37 -21.45
C ASN A 43 13.67 18.61 -21.23
N SER A 44 14.81 19.31 -21.24
CA SER A 44 16.12 18.72 -20.92
C SER A 44 16.17 18.15 -19.50
N GLN A 45 15.51 18.82 -18.55
CA GLN A 45 15.43 18.33 -17.17
C GLN A 45 14.51 17.11 -17.07
N LEU A 46 13.38 17.12 -17.77
CA LEU A 46 12.45 15.97 -17.79
C LEU A 46 13.08 14.74 -18.43
N ALA A 47 13.80 14.90 -19.55
CA ALA A 47 14.43 13.80 -20.27
C ALA A 47 15.53 13.07 -19.47
N ASN A 48 16.18 13.78 -18.54
CA ASN A 48 17.25 13.22 -17.71
C ASN A 48 16.75 12.58 -16.41
N THR A 49 15.47 12.75 -16.08
CA THR A 49 14.88 12.20 -14.84
C THR A 49 13.95 11.03 -15.14
N PRO A 50 13.89 10.01 -14.27
CA PRO A 50 12.87 8.98 -14.40
C PRO A 50 11.47 9.61 -14.22
N ILE A 51 10.57 9.35 -15.16
CA ILE A 51 9.20 9.86 -15.16
C ILE A 51 8.25 8.70 -14.86
N ILE A 52 7.43 8.84 -13.82
CA ILE A 52 6.34 7.91 -13.52
C ILE A 52 5.06 8.48 -14.14
N ASN A 53 4.52 7.79 -15.15
CA ASN A 53 3.24 8.14 -15.76
C ASN A 53 2.10 7.31 -15.12
N TRP A 54 1.26 7.95 -14.31
CA TRP A 54 0.13 7.30 -13.63
C TRP A 54 -1.07 7.11 -14.56
N SER A 55 -1.20 7.91 -15.63
CA SER A 55 -2.29 7.83 -16.60
C SER A 55 -2.21 6.61 -17.53
N LYS A 56 -1.03 6.00 -17.70
CA LYS A 56 -0.86 4.76 -18.50
C LYS A 56 -1.43 3.50 -17.84
N ARG A 57 -2.04 3.60 -16.66
CA ARG A 57 -2.63 2.46 -15.94
C ARG A 57 -4.02 2.15 -16.49
N LYS A 58 -4.24 0.89 -16.90
CA LYS A 58 -5.58 0.43 -17.32
C LYS A 58 -6.37 -0.16 -16.17
N PHE A 59 -5.72 -0.86 -15.23
CA PHE A 59 -6.37 -1.41 -14.05
C PHE A 59 -5.67 -0.98 -12.78
N GLY A 60 -6.50 -0.52 -11.86
CA GLY A 60 -6.23 -0.59 -10.43
C GLY A 60 -5.19 0.34 -9.85
N ARG A 61 -5.59 0.96 -8.75
CA ARG A 61 -4.67 1.56 -7.80
C ARG A 61 -4.34 0.53 -6.73
N ARG A 62 -3.08 0.51 -6.32
CA ARG A 62 -2.60 -0.39 -5.27
C ARG A 62 -3.20 0.02 -3.93
N ILE A 63 -3.80 -0.93 -3.24
CA ILE A 63 -4.20 -0.83 -1.84
C ILE A 63 -3.18 -1.67 -1.05
N LYS A 64 -2.25 -0.99 -0.38
CA LYS A 64 -1.30 -1.59 0.57
C LYS A 64 -1.64 -1.06 1.96
N MET A 65 -1.89 -1.97 2.90
CA MET A 65 -2.06 -1.63 4.32
C MET A 65 -1.39 -2.70 5.17
N SER A 66 -0.89 -2.27 6.32
CA SER A 66 -0.41 -3.16 7.39
C SER A 66 -1.39 -3.04 8.54
N ILE A 67 -1.96 -4.16 8.98
CA ILE A 67 -2.94 -4.22 10.07
C ILE A 67 -2.24 -4.83 11.27
N GLY A 68 -2.05 -4.04 12.32
CA GLY A 68 -1.47 -4.51 13.58
C GLY A 68 -2.53 -5.09 14.51
N ILE A 69 -2.36 -6.36 14.90
CA ILE A 69 -3.21 -7.06 15.87
C ILE A 69 -2.46 -7.22 17.20
N THR A 70 -3.17 -7.20 18.33
CA THR A 70 -2.58 -7.37 19.66
C THR A 70 -1.90 -8.73 19.83
N TYR A 71 -0.84 -8.79 20.65
CA TYR A 71 -0.20 -10.06 21.04
C TYR A 71 -1.04 -10.91 21.99
N GLU A 72 -2.05 -10.32 22.62
CA GLU A 72 -2.99 -11.02 23.51
C GLU A 72 -3.93 -11.95 22.72
N SER A 73 -4.11 -11.67 21.42
CA SER A 73 -4.92 -12.49 20.52
C SER A 73 -4.25 -13.84 20.26
N LYS A 74 -5.02 -14.93 20.25
CA LYS A 74 -4.49 -16.27 19.99
C LYS A 74 -4.04 -16.39 18.53
N MET A 75 -2.90 -17.05 18.30
CA MET A 75 -2.39 -17.30 16.94
C MET A 75 -3.40 -18.08 16.06
N SER A 76 -4.25 -18.93 16.65
CA SER A 76 -5.34 -19.62 15.94
C SER A 76 -6.36 -18.65 15.35
N ASP A 77 -6.65 -17.58 16.05
CA ASP A 77 -7.66 -16.60 15.67
C ASP A 77 -7.10 -15.59 14.66
N ILE A 78 -5.81 -15.24 14.78
CA ILE A 78 -5.07 -14.47 13.77
C ILE A 78 -5.03 -15.22 12.43
N LYS A 79 -4.82 -16.53 12.46
CA LYS A 79 -4.83 -17.36 11.25
C LYS A 79 -6.21 -17.36 10.58
N LYS A 80 -7.29 -17.54 11.36
CA LYS A 80 -8.67 -17.47 10.86
C LYS A 80 -8.99 -16.08 10.29
N LEU A 81 -8.60 -15.03 10.98
CA LEU A 81 -8.75 -13.65 10.53
C LEU A 81 -8.07 -13.44 9.16
N LYS A 82 -6.84 -13.93 9.00
CA LYS A 82 -6.11 -13.86 7.71
C LYS A 82 -6.87 -14.59 6.59
N ASP A 83 -7.43 -15.76 6.87
CA ASP A 83 -8.20 -16.54 5.88
C ASP A 83 -9.55 -15.87 5.55
N ASP A 84 -10.25 -15.33 6.55
CA ASP A 84 -11.48 -14.56 6.38
C ASP A 84 -11.24 -13.28 5.54
N ILE A 85 -10.12 -12.57 5.77
CA ILE A 85 -9.73 -11.39 4.99
C ILE A 85 -9.42 -11.77 3.53
N ASP A 86 -8.67 -12.85 3.29
CA ASP A 86 -8.39 -13.34 1.93
C ASP A 86 -9.68 -13.68 1.19
N GLN A 87 -10.61 -14.40 1.85
CA GLN A 87 -11.90 -14.74 1.27
C GLN A 87 -12.75 -13.49 0.97
N MET A 88 -12.81 -12.54 1.90
CA MET A 88 -13.56 -11.30 1.74
C MET A 88 -13.03 -10.47 0.56
N LEU A 89 -11.71 -10.34 0.42
CA LEU A 89 -11.09 -9.61 -0.69
C LEU A 89 -11.32 -10.29 -2.04
N ARG A 90 -11.30 -11.63 -2.09
CA ARG A 90 -11.61 -12.41 -3.31
C ARG A 90 -13.07 -12.27 -3.74
N ALA A 91 -13.99 -12.19 -2.78
CA ALA A 91 -15.41 -12.00 -3.05
C ALA A 91 -15.75 -10.54 -3.43
N HIS A 92 -14.82 -9.61 -3.23
CA HIS A 92 -15.08 -8.19 -3.38
C HIS A 92 -15.21 -7.76 -4.85
N LYS A 93 -16.37 -7.18 -5.21
CA LYS A 93 -16.67 -6.76 -6.60
C LYS A 93 -15.61 -5.81 -7.18
N ASN A 94 -15.08 -4.91 -6.36
CA ASN A 94 -14.18 -3.83 -6.82
C ASN A 94 -12.69 -4.18 -6.72
N ILE A 95 -12.32 -5.39 -6.28
CA ILE A 95 -10.92 -5.84 -6.21
C ILE A 95 -10.56 -6.61 -7.48
N ALA A 96 -9.41 -6.29 -8.05
CA ALA A 96 -8.86 -6.99 -9.20
C ALA A 96 -8.32 -8.37 -8.75
N THR A 97 -9.20 -9.36 -8.71
CA THR A 97 -8.82 -10.76 -8.44
C THR A 97 -8.51 -11.48 -9.74
N SER A 98 -7.43 -12.26 -9.75
CA SER A 98 -7.12 -13.24 -10.79
C SER A 98 -8.07 -14.44 -10.71
N VAL A 99 -9.36 -14.25 -10.98
CA VAL A 99 -10.29 -15.38 -11.02
C VAL A 99 -9.92 -16.27 -12.23
N ASN A 100 -9.35 -17.44 -11.91
CA ASN A 100 -9.11 -18.62 -12.75
C ASN A 100 -8.56 -18.36 -14.16
N ILE A 101 -7.24 -18.24 -14.28
CA ILE A 101 -6.57 -18.72 -15.49
C ILE A 101 -5.84 -20.00 -15.11
N ASN A 102 -6.38 -21.14 -15.55
CA ASN A 102 -5.73 -22.45 -15.51
C ASN A 102 -4.56 -22.42 -16.51
N ILE A 103 -3.51 -21.65 -16.20
CA ILE A 103 -2.34 -21.48 -17.07
C ILE A 103 -1.47 -22.71 -16.86
N LYS A 104 -1.47 -23.59 -17.87
CA LYS A 104 -0.44 -24.62 -18.03
C LYS A 104 0.92 -23.99 -17.76
N LYS A 105 1.66 -24.53 -16.78
CA LYS A 105 2.95 -24.07 -16.21
C LYS A 105 4.10 -23.77 -17.21
N GLY A 106 3.87 -23.71 -18.52
CA GLY A 106 4.89 -23.52 -19.55
C GLY A 106 5.03 -22.11 -20.15
N LYS A 107 4.14 -21.14 -19.87
CA LYS A 107 4.22 -19.77 -20.47
C LYS A 107 3.90 -18.61 -19.51
N ALA A 108 4.14 -18.77 -18.21
CA ALA A 108 3.79 -17.76 -17.21
C ALA A 108 4.52 -16.40 -17.42
N PHE A 109 5.77 -16.42 -17.87
CA PHE A 109 6.61 -15.21 -17.95
C PHE A 109 6.23 -14.25 -19.09
N GLU A 110 5.79 -14.76 -20.24
CA GLU A 110 5.35 -13.92 -21.38
C GLU A 110 4.02 -13.21 -21.10
N ILE A 111 3.14 -13.84 -20.31
CA ILE A 111 1.83 -13.30 -19.94
C ILE A 111 1.99 -12.14 -18.95
N THR A 112 2.82 -12.31 -17.90
CA THR A 112 3.11 -11.24 -16.94
C THR A 112 3.69 -9.99 -17.62
N LYS A 113 4.57 -10.15 -18.62
CA LYS A 113 5.09 -9.01 -19.40
C LYS A 113 3.99 -8.27 -20.16
N LYS A 114 3.02 -8.99 -20.74
CA LYS A 114 1.95 -8.41 -21.54
C LYS A 114 0.91 -7.72 -20.65
N GLU A 115 0.56 -8.31 -19.51
CA GLU A 115 -0.32 -7.69 -18.51
C GLU A 115 0.30 -6.43 -17.91
N ASP A 116 1.58 -6.48 -17.56
CA ASP A 116 2.32 -5.33 -17.03
C ASP A 116 2.45 -4.22 -18.07
N LEU A 117 2.70 -4.55 -19.34
CA LEU A 117 2.72 -3.59 -20.44
C LEU A 117 1.34 -2.97 -20.71
N LEU A 118 0.28 -3.73 -20.48
CA LEU A 118 -1.10 -3.25 -20.56
C LEU A 118 -1.53 -2.51 -19.29
N GLY A 119 -0.69 -2.42 -18.26
CA GLY A 119 -1.00 -1.75 -17.00
C GLY A 119 -2.05 -2.49 -16.18
N ILE A 120 -2.06 -3.83 -16.23
CA ILE A 120 -2.96 -4.70 -15.50
C ILE A 120 -2.20 -5.36 -14.34
N LYS A 121 -2.60 -5.05 -13.09
CA LYS A 121 -2.11 -5.72 -11.90
C LYS A 121 -3.29 -6.26 -11.10
N ASN A 122 -3.23 -7.54 -10.73
CA ASN A 122 -4.28 -8.27 -10.03
C ASN A 122 -3.73 -9.07 -8.83
N THR A 123 -2.52 -8.72 -8.38
CA THR A 123 -1.87 -9.35 -7.24
C THR A 123 -2.71 -9.13 -5.99
N LEU A 124 -3.08 -10.22 -5.31
CA LEU A 124 -3.76 -10.25 -4.04
C LEU A 124 -2.92 -11.08 -3.08
N LEU A 125 -2.42 -10.46 -2.02
CA LEU A 125 -1.61 -11.08 -0.97
C LEU A 125 -2.16 -10.67 0.39
N VAL A 126 -2.41 -11.67 1.23
CA VAL A 126 -2.78 -11.50 2.64
C VAL A 126 -1.91 -12.44 3.46
N TYR A 127 -0.97 -11.88 4.21
CA TYR A 127 0.00 -12.67 4.97
C TYR A 127 0.29 -12.01 6.31
N ILE A 128 0.59 -12.82 7.32
CA ILE A 128 1.25 -12.35 8.53
C ILE A 128 2.68 -12.04 8.12
N ASP A 129 3.08 -10.78 8.23
CA ASP A 129 4.30 -10.24 7.61
C ASP A 129 5.39 -10.01 8.66
N GLU A 130 5.03 -9.40 9.80
CA GLU A 130 6.00 -8.92 10.78
C GLU A 130 5.48 -9.06 12.21
N LEU A 131 6.36 -9.42 13.14
CA LEU A 131 6.15 -9.32 14.58
C LEU A 131 6.80 -8.01 15.06
N ALA A 132 6.02 -6.93 15.10
CA ALA A 132 6.48 -5.62 15.51
C ALA A 132 6.48 -5.49 17.04
N GLY A 133 7.13 -4.45 17.58
CA GLY A 133 7.34 -4.30 19.04
C GLY A 133 6.08 -4.33 19.91
N SER A 134 4.91 -3.93 19.37
CA SER A 134 3.63 -3.95 20.08
C SER A 134 2.48 -4.58 19.27
N SER A 135 2.76 -5.18 18.10
CA SER A 135 1.72 -5.72 17.23
C SER A 135 2.20 -6.88 16.35
N ILE A 136 1.27 -7.73 15.94
CA ILE A 136 1.43 -8.72 14.88
C ILE A 136 0.84 -8.12 13.61
N ASN A 137 1.69 -7.83 12.63
CA ASN A 137 1.30 -7.15 11.39
C ASN A 137 0.82 -8.13 10.33
N ILE A 138 -0.38 -7.90 9.82
CA ILE A 138 -0.93 -8.57 8.64
C ILE A 138 -0.79 -7.62 7.45
N LEU A 139 -0.01 -8.03 6.45
CA LEU A 139 0.09 -7.35 5.17
C LEU A 139 -1.14 -7.67 4.34
N VAL A 140 -1.89 -6.63 3.98
CA VAL A 140 -2.92 -6.70 2.93
C VAL A 140 -2.44 -5.91 1.73
N TYR A 141 -2.28 -6.62 0.62
CA TYR A 141 -1.80 -6.08 -0.64
C TYR A 141 -2.74 -6.50 -1.77
N CYS A 142 -3.48 -5.56 -2.32
CA CYS A 142 -4.37 -5.81 -3.45
C CYS A 142 -4.41 -4.62 -4.43
N PHE A 143 -5.08 -4.79 -5.56
CA PHE A 143 -5.35 -3.74 -6.53
C PHE A 143 -6.86 -3.55 -6.68
N SER A 144 -7.33 -2.31 -6.77
CA SER A 144 -8.71 -2.03 -7.17
C SER A 144 -8.93 -2.36 -8.65
N LYS A 145 -10.17 -2.42 -9.12
CA LYS A 145 -10.47 -2.48 -10.56
C LYS A 145 -10.39 -1.08 -11.19
N SER A 146 -10.98 -0.09 -10.52
CA SER A 146 -11.04 1.28 -11.04
C SER A 146 -9.71 2.03 -10.82
N PRO A 147 -9.19 2.73 -11.85
CA PRO A 147 -8.06 3.66 -11.71
C PRO A 147 -8.48 5.06 -11.20
N VAL A 148 -9.79 5.36 -11.20
CA VAL A 148 -10.37 6.62 -10.73
C VAL A 148 -10.07 6.78 -9.24
N TRP A 149 -9.74 8.00 -8.83
CA TRP A 149 -9.34 8.26 -7.44
C TRP A 149 -10.50 8.03 -6.46
N GLU A 150 -11.65 8.62 -6.75
CA GLU A 150 -12.86 8.51 -5.92
C GLU A 150 -13.29 7.06 -5.71
N ASP A 151 -13.53 6.30 -6.79
CA ASP A 151 -13.85 4.86 -6.70
C ASP A 151 -12.83 4.04 -5.90
N TRP A 152 -11.54 4.40 -5.99
CA TRP A 152 -10.49 3.73 -5.24
C TRP A 152 -10.54 4.07 -3.75
N LEU A 153 -10.87 5.33 -3.39
CA LEU A 153 -11.07 5.73 -2.00
C LEU A 153 -12.27 4.99 -1.41
N ASP A 154 -13.40 4.97 -2.11
CA ASP A 154 -14.61 4.27 -1.68
C ASP A 154 -14.35 2.77 -1.49
N THR A 155 -13.64 2.15 -2.45
CA THR A 155 -13.27 0.74 -2.35
C THR A 155 -12.32 0.49 -1.17
N LYS A 156 -11.38 1.41 -0.92
CA LYS A 156 -10.43 1.31 0.19
C LYS A 156 -11.15 1.44 1.54
N GLU A 157 -12.08 2.39 1.66
CA GLU A 157 -12.89 2.59 2.85
C GLU A 157 -13.74 1.35 3.15
N ASP A 158 -14.47 0.84 2.16
CA ASP A 158 -15.30 -0.35 2.32
C ASP A 158 -14.49 -1.59 2.75
N VAL A 159 -13.28 -1.76 2.18
CA VAL A 159 -12.34 -2.81 2.60
C VAL A 159 -11.91 -2.63 4.05
N ILE A 160 -11.56 -1.40 4.48
CA ILE A 160 -11.16 -1.12 5.87
C ILE A 160 -12.30 -1.43 6.85
N LEU A 161 -13.51 -0.99 6.54
CA LEU A 161 -14.70 -1.23 7.37
C LEU A 161 -15.03 -2.72 7.49
N LYS A 162 -14.90 -3.48 6.40
CA LYS A 162 -15.07 -4.94 6.41
C LYS A 162 -14.00 -5.64 7.22
N ILE A 163 -12.74 -5.22 7.11
CA ILE A 163 -11.64 -5.77 7.90
C ILE A 163 -11.87 -5.49 9.39
N ALA A 164 -12.29 -4.28 9.76
CA ALA A 164 -12.61 -3.95 11.15
C ALA A 164 -13.68 -4.89 11.74
N LYS A 165 -14.76 -5.14 10.99
CA LYS A 165 -15.79 -6.11 11.38
C LYS A 165 -15.26 -7.55 11.51
N LEU A 166 -14.33 -7.96 10.64
CA LEU A 166 -13.72 -9.29 10.69
C LEU A 166 -12.78 -9.45 11.90
N VAL A 167 -12.06 -8.39 12.28
CA VAL A 167 -11.20 -8.34 13.47
C VAL A 167 -12.04 -8.61 14.72
N GLU A 168 -13.13 -7.86 14.89
CA GLU A 168 -14.07 -8.05 16.01
C GLU A 168 -14.69 -9.46 15.99
N LYS A 169 -15.15 -9.94 14.83
CA LYS A 169 -15.75 -11.27 14.65
C LYS A 169 -14.81 -12.41 15.07
N ASN A 170 -13.50 -12.24 14.87
CA ASN A 170 -12.50 -13.25 15.20
C ASN A 170 -11.93 -13.10 16.62
N ASN A 171 -12.53 -12.26 17.48
CA ASN A 171 -12.03 -11.94 18.83
C ASN A 171 -10.58 -11.42 18.83
N CYS A 172 -10.22 -10.70 17.77
CA CYS A 172 -8.95 -9.99 17.67
C CYS A 172 -9.20 -8.51 17.97
N GLU A 173 -8.17 -7.83 18.48
CA GLU A 173 -8.21 -6.39 18.67
C GLU A 173 -7.08 -5.70 17.90
N PHE A 174 -7.33 -4.46 17.50
CA PHE A 174 -6.29 -3.63 16.91
C PHE A 174 -5.24 -3.28 17.96
N ALA A 175 -3.98 -3.40 17.57
CA ALA A 175 -2.88 -3.04 18.45
C ALA A 175 -2.76 -1.53 18.61
N TYR A 176 -2.58 -1.11 19.86
CA TYR A 176 -2.14 0.23 20.22
C TYR A 176 -0.65 0.19 20.59
N PRO A 177 0.06 1.31 20.54
CA PRO A 177 1.43 1.36 21.06
C PRO A 177 1.42 1.05 22.57
N THR A 178 2.00 -0.08 22.96
CA THR A 178 2.12 -0.51 24.36
C THR A 178 3.52 -0.22 24.90
N GLN A 179 3.59 0.23 26.15
CA GLN A 179 4.86 0.40 26.87
C GLN A 179 4.79 -0.33 28.20
N ALA A 180 5.86 -1.05 28.54
CA ALA A 180 6.04 -1.63 29.87
C ALA A 180 6.79 -0.63 30.74
N ILE A 181 6.12 -0.09 31.76
CA ILE A 181 6.74 0.81 32.74
C ILE A 181 7.13 -0.02 33.96
N THR A 182 8.43 -0.24 34.15
CA THR A 182 8.95 -0.87 35.36
C THR A 182 9.10 0.19 36.45
N ILE A 183 8.20 0.18 37.43
CA ILE A 183 8.30 1.04 38.61
C ILE A 183 9.25 0.37 39.59
N LYS A 184 10.42 0.96 39.85
CA LYS A 184 11.32 0.51 40.91
C LYS A 184 10.80 1.04 42.25
N ASN A 185 10.64 0.15 43.23
CA ASN A 185 10.27 0.56 44.58
C ASN A 185 11.43 1.39 45.20
N PRO A 186 11.19 2.55 45.82
CA PRO A 186 12.26 3.39 46.35
C PRO A 186 13.17 2.66 47.34
N GLU A 187 12.63 1.72 48.12
CA GLU A 187 13.36 0.95 49.13
C GLU A 187 14.49 0.08 48.55
N GLU A 188 14.35 -0.40 47.31
CA GLU A 188 15.40 -1.21 46.65
C GLU A 188 16.61 -0.35 46.21
N LEU A 189 16.41 0.94 45.90
CA LEU A 189 17.49 1.87 45.53
C LEU A 189 18.37 2.28 46.73
N PHE A 190 17.80 2.28 47.93
CA PHE A 190 18.53 2.61 49.17
C PHE A 190 19.36 1.44 49.69
N ASN A 191 18.98 0.19 49.40
CA ASN A 191 19.74 -0.99 49.83
C ASN A 191 20.99 -1.20 48.95
N THR A 192 20.92 -0.92 47.65
CA THR A 192 22.10 -1.03 46.75
C THR A 192 23.18 0.00 47.04
N THR A 193 22.84 1.13 47.66
CA THR A 193 23.83 2.18 48.01
C THR A 193 24.50 1.94 49.37
N LYS A 194 23.97 1.05 50.20
CA LYS A 194 24.61 0.65 51.47
C LYS A 194 25.67 -0.44 51.29
N GLU A 195 25.47 -1.40 50.39
CA GLU A 195 26.43 -2.50 50.15
C GLU A 195 27.73 -2.04 49.43
N ILE A 196 27.78 -0.83 48.86
CA ILE A 196 28.99 -0.29 48.21
C ILE A 196 29.87 0.50 49.21
N LYS A 197 29.44 0.62 50.48
CA LYS A 197 30.14 1.39 51.52
C LYS A 197 30.76 0.54 52.65
N GLU A 198 30.79 -0.78 52.51
CA GLU A 198 31.64 -1.69 53.32
C GLU A 198 32.77 -2.27 52.46
#